data_AF-A0A7J9WKR1-F1
#
_entry.id   AF-A0A7J9WKR1-F1
#
_cell.length_a   1.000
_cell.length_b   1.000
_cell.length_c   1.000
_cell.angle_alpha   90.00
_cell.angle_beta   90.00
_cell.angle_gamma   90.00
#
_symmetry.space_group_name_H-M   'P 1'
#
loop_
_entity.id
_entity.type
_entity.pdbx_description
1 polymer ?
#
loop_
_entity_poly.entity_id
_entity_poly.type
_entity_poly.pdbx_seq_one_letter_code
_entity_poly.pdbx_strand_id
1 'polypeptide(L)'
;MDAQPWTGEPLLVTDQPAAMSAEEREWVHRVQGRTVREVPEVLFVCVQNAGRSQMAAALLDHHARGRVRVRSAGSTPADQIHPGVLDVMAEIGIDLSREFPKPWTDEVLTSADVVITMGCGDACPVYPGKRYLDWDLPDPAGRPPEEVRVIRDEIDERVKGLLIELAATR
;
A
#
# COMPACT_ATOMS: atom_id res chain seq x y z
N MET A 1 32.13 -58.76 43.40
CA MET A 1 31.24 -59.92 43.41
C MET A 1 29.94 -59.43 44.05
N ASP A 2 28.87 -59.07 43.35
CA ASP A 2 28.47 -59.28 41.97
C ASP A 2 27.57 -58.12 41.52
N ALA A 3 27.71 -57.73 40.26
CA ALA A 3 26.87 -56.75 39.60
C ALA A 3 25.56 -57.42 39.16
N GLN A 4 24.42 -56.81 39.48
CA GLN A 4 23.16 -57.11 38.78
C GLN A 4 23.03 -56.18 37.58
N PRO A 5 22.69 -56.69 36.37
CA PRO A 5 22.53 -55.87 35.19
C PRO A 5 21.17 -55.15 35.21
N TRP A 6 21.21 -53.82 35.16
CA TRP A 6 20.04 -53.01 34.83
C TRP A 6 19.75 -53.15 33.32
N THR A 7 18.57 -53.66 32.99
CA THR A 7 17.99 -53.57 31.64
C THR A 7 17.14 -52.31 31.56
N GLY A 8 17.78 -51.19 31.22
CA GLY A 8 17.09 -49.94 30.86
C GLY A 8 17.22 -49.71 29.36
N GLU A 9 16.15 -49.89 28.61
CA GLU A 9 16.06 -49.42 27.23
C GLU A 9 16.23 -47.89 27.20
N PRO A 10 17.02 -47.32 26.27
CA PRO A 10 17.01 -45.89 26.08
C PRO A 10 15.67 -45.47 25.47
N LEU A 11 14.93 -44.63 26.19
CA LEU A 11 13.86 -43.81 25.61
C LEU A 11 14.45 -42.99 24.45
N LEU A 12 14.26 -43.48 23.23
CA LEU A 12 14.33 -42.67 22.03
C LEU A 12 13.20 -41.65 22.12
N VAL A 13 13.48 -40.47 22.69
CA VAL A 13 12.74 -39.26 22.36
C VAL A 13 13.10 -38.95 20.92
N THR A 14 12.34 -39.50 19.99
CA THR A 14 12.39 -39.06 18.59
C THR A 14 11.76 -37.69 18.53
N ASP A 15 12.56 -36.66 18.67
CA ASP A 15 12.20 -35.29 18.33
C ASP A 15 12.25 -35.12 16.79
N GLN A 16 11.55 -36.00 16.09
CA GLN A 16 11.29 -35.82 14.67
C GLN A 16 10.07 -34.92 14.56
N PRO A 17 10.20 -33.66 14.09
CA PRO A 17 9.03 -32.91 13.70
C PRO A 17 8.31 -33.74 12.65
N ALA A 18 7.05 -34.10 12.92
CA ALA A 18 6.22 -34.85 12.00
C ALA A 18 6.30 -34.16 10.62
N ALA A 19 6.57 -34.94 9.59
CA ALA A 19 6.58 -34.45 8.23
C ALA A 19 5.18 -33.91 7.91
N MET A 20 5.03 -32.58 7.92
CA MET A 20 3.78 -31.90 7.62
C MET A 20 3.22 -32.41 6.28
N SER A 21 1.93 -32.74 6.27
CA SER A 21 1.24 -33.23 5.08
C SER A 21 1.25 -32.19 3.97
N ALA A 22 1.04 -32.63 2.72
CA ALA A 22 0.94 -31.71 1.58
C ALA A 22 -0.17 -30.66 1.80
N GLU A 23 -1.27 -31.05 2.44
CA GLU A 23 -2.39 -30.16 2.76
C GLU A 23 -2.04 -29.17 3.88
N GLU A 24 -1.28 -29.58 4.90
CA GLU A 24 -0.76 -28.68 5.93
C GLU A 24 0.30 -27.75 5.39
N ARG A 25 1.14 -28.20 4.46
CA ARG A 25 2.11 -27.36 3.75
C ARG A 25 1.40 -26.35 2.85
N GLU A 26 0.31 -26.75 2.20
CA GLU A 26 -0.53 -25.86 1.38
C GLU A 26 -1.33 -24.88 2.25
N TRP A 27 -1.77 -25.31 3.44
CA TRP A 27 -2.39 -24.44 4.43
C TRP A 27 -1.37 -23.44 4.99
N VAL A 28 -0.18 -23.90 5.37
CA VAL A 28 0.90 -23.04 5.86
C VAL A 28 1.41 -22.10 4.76
N HIS A 29 1.50 -22.51 3.50
CA HIS A 29 1.78 -21.61 2.37
C HIS A 29 0.67 -20.57 2.14
N ARG A 30 -0.60 -20.94 2.35
CA ARG A 30 -1.73 -19.99 2.28
C ARG A 30 -1.77 -19.03 3.47
N VAL A 31 -1.38 -19.49 4.65
CA VAL A 31 -1.51 -18.74 5.91
C VAL A 31 -0.26 -17.91 6.24
N GLN A 32 0.94 -18.34 5.82
CA GLN A 32 2.21 -17.65 6.10
C GLN A 32 2.63 -16.59 5.06
N GLY A 33 1.68 -15.89 4.43
CA GLY A 33 2.04 -14.80 3.51
C GLY A 33 0.99 -13.72 3.30
N ARG A 34 -0.29 -14.01 3.56
CA ARG A 34 -1.36 -13.00 3.55
C ARG A 34 -2.26 -13.30 4.73
N THR A 35 -2.13 -12.53 5.82
CA THR A 35 -3.34 -12.20 6.55
C THR A 35 -4.31 -11.67 5.50
N VAL A 36 -5.43 -12.35 5.29
CA VAL A 36 -6.45 -11.89 4.34
C VAL A 36 -6.92 -10.54 4.88
N ARG A 37 -6.35 -9.45 4.34
CA ARG A 37 -6.79 -8.10 4.68
C ARG A 37 -8.22 -8.00 4.18
N GLU A 38 -9.13 -7.59 5.07
CA GLU A 38 -10.56 -7.44 4.71
C GLU A 38 -10.77 -6.43 3.57
N VAL A 39 -9.83 -5.48 3.42
CA VAL A 39 -9.84 -4.45 2.37
C VAL A 39 -8.50 -4.33 1.65
N PRO A 40 -8.49 -4.13 0.31
CA PRO A 40 -7.28 -3.83 -0.44
C PRO A 40 -6.58 -2.57 0.08
N GLU A 41 -5.25 -2.56 0.03
CA GLU A 41 -4.44 -1.39 0.38
C GLU A 41 -3.79 -0.77 -0.86
N VAL A 42 -3.99 0.53 -1.08
CA VAL A 42 -3.44 1.31 -2.20
C VAL A 42 -2.50 2.37 -1.68
N LEU A 43 -1.30 2.44 -2.27
CA LEU A 43 -0.31 3.48 -1.99
C LEU A 43 -0.10 4.37 -3.22
N PHE A 44 -0.31 5.68 -3.07
CA PHE A 44 0.04 6.68 -4.06
C PHE A 44 1.40 7.31 -3.76
N VAL A 45 2.32 7.30 -4.71
CA VAL A 45 3.66 7.88 -4.57
C VAL A 45 3.90 8.94 -5.63
N CYS A 46 4.31 10.14 -5.21
CA CYS A 46 4.85 11.15 -6.13
C CYS A 46 6.20 11.67 -5.59
N VAL A 47 6.78 12.69 -6.20
CA VAL A 47 8.07 13.22 -5.71
C VAL A 47 7.91 13.84 -4.31
N GLN A 48 7.04 14.83 -4.18
CA GLN A 48 6.98 15.68 -2.99
C GLN A 48 5.91 15.31 -1.96
N ASN A 49 4.99 14.39 -2.29
CA ASN A 49 3.80 14.12 -1.48
C ASN A 49 3.02 15.37 -1.03
N ALA A 50 3.00 16.38 -1.90
CA ALA A 50 2.38 17.68 -1.62
C ALA A 50 1.28 18.07 -2.61
N GLY A 51 1.02 17.23 -3.62
CA GLY A 51 0.02 17.50 -4.65
C GLY A 51 -0.63 16.22 -5.17
N ARG A 52 -0.17 15.71 -6.31
CA ARG A 52 -0.70 14.51 -6.99
C ARG A 52 -1.11 13.36 -6.07
N SER A 53 -0.17 12.83 -5.27
CA SER A 53 -0.46 11.69 -4.39
C SER A 53 -1.37 12.03 -3.21
N GLN A 54 -1.43 13.29 -2.77
CA GLN A 54 -2.37 13.75 -1.74
C GLN A 54 -3.79 13.82 -2.30
N MET A 55 -3.96 14.43 -3.49
CA MET A 55 -5.25 14.47 -4.19
C MET A 55 -5.77 13.06 -4.45
N ALA A 56 -4.94 12.18 -5.01
CA ALA A 56 -5.33 10.82 -5.34
C ALA A 56 -5.74 10.01 -4.12
N ALA A 57 -4.98 10.13 -3.01
CA ALA A 57 -5.30 9.42 -1.79
C ALA A 57 -6.64 9.86 -1.19
N ALA A 58 -6.86 11.18 -1.10
CA ALA A 58 -8.10 11.71 -0.53
C ALA A 58 -9.33 11.45 -1.41
N LEU A 59 -9.20 11.53 -2.73
CA LEU A 59 -10.28 11.19 -3.66
C LEU A 59 -10.64 9.70 -3.58
N LEU A 60 -9.63 8.81 -3.58
CA LEU A 60 -9.90 7.38 -3.47
C LEU A 60 -10.54 7.04 -2.13
N ASP A 61 -10.06 7.60 -1.02
CA ASP A 61 -10.64 7.36 0.30
C ASP A 61 -12.11 7.82 0.36
N HIS A 62 -12.38 9.03 -0.16
CA HIS A 62 -13.73 9.60 -0.28
C HIS A 62 -14.69 8.68 -1.05
N HIS A 63 -14.28 8.18 -2.22
CA HIS A 63 -15.13 7.30 -3.05
C HIS A 63 -15.22 5.88 -2.50
N ALA A 64 -14.14 5.38 -1.90
CA ALA A 64 -14.08 4.03 -1.36
C ALA A 64 -14.96 3.87 -0.13
N ARG A 65 -15.16 4.92 0.68
CA ARG A 65 -15.98 4.90 1.90
C ARG A 65 -15.58 3.73 2.82
N GLY A 66 -14.28 3.59 3.05
CA GLY A 66 -13.71 2.52 3.89
C GLY A 66 -13.56 1.15 3.22
N ARG A 67 -13.95 0.97 1.95
CA ARG A 67 -13.78 -0.30 1.22
C ARG A 67 -12.36 -0.59 0.76
N VAL A 68 -11.48 0.42 0.83
CA VAL A 68 -10.07 0.40 0.45
C VAL A 68 -9.31 1.17 1.51
N ARG A 69 -8.15 0.66 1.93
CA ARG A 69 -7.21 1.41 2.77
C ARG A 69 -6.28 2.20 1.86
N VAL A 70 -6.16 3.50 2.11
CA VAL A 70 -5.42 4.40 1.21
C VAL A 70 -4.26 5.06 1.95
N ARG A 71 -3.11 5.15 1.30
CA ARG A 71 -1.92 5.87 1.79
C ARG A 71 -1.33 6.73 0.68
N SER A 72 -0.60 7.77 1.08
CA SER A 72 0.22 8.59 0.18
C SER A 72 1.63 8.75 0.73
N ALA A 73 2.61 8.88 -0.17
CA ALA A 73 4.01 9.10 0.19
C ALA A 73 4.79 9.84 -0.90
N GLY A 74 6.03 10.24 -0.55
CA GLY A 74 6.94 11.02 -1.38
C GLY A 74 8.35 10.43 -1.40
N SER A 75 9.06 10.53 -2.53
CA SER A 75 10.49 10.21 -2.58
C SER A 75 11.34 11.31 -1.95
N THR A 76 10.91 12.56 -2.11
CA THR A 76 11.55 13.77 -1.57
C THR A 76 10.44 14.68 -1.02
N PRO A 77 9.85 14.35 0.14
CA PRO A 77 8.71 15.09 0.68
C PRO A 77 8.99 16.58 0.83
N ALA A 78 8.00 17.42 0.50
CA ALA A 78 8.06 18.85 0.79
C ALA A 78 7.73 19.13 2.26
N ASP A 79 7.88 20.39 2.69
CA ASP A 79 7.56 20.77 4.07
C ASP A 79 6.04 20.83 4.33
N GLN A 80 5.25 21.10 3.29
CA GLN A 80 3.79 21.24 3.37
C GLN A 80 3.10 20.88 2.06
N ILE A 81 1.79 20.63 2.13
CA ILE A 81 0.95 20.48 0.94
C ILE A 81 0.91 21.80 0.17
N HIS A 82 0.89 21.71 -1.16
CA HIS A 82 0.81 22.88 -2.03
C HIS A 82 -0.50 23.64 -1.76
N PRO A 83 -0.46 24.97 -1.50
CA PRO A 83 -1.66 25.74 -1.18
C PRO A 83 -2.76 25.62 -2.24
N GLY A 84 -2.41 25.67 -3.53
CA GLY A 84 -3.39 25.51 -4.61
C GLY A 84 -4.09 24.14 -4.62
N VAL A 85 -3.45 23.10 -4.08
CA VAL A 85 -4.06 21.78 -3.89
C VAL A 85 -5.03 21.78 -2.72
N LEU A 86 -4.70 22.45 -1.61
CA LEU A 86 -5.63 22.64 -0.49
C LEU A 86 -6.90 23.37 -0.96
N ASP A 87 -6.73 24.47 -1.68
CA ASP A 87 -7.83 25.30 -2.17
C ASP A 87 -8.75 24.51 -3.11
N VAL A 88 -8.18 23.84 -4.12
CA VAL A 88 -8.93 23.10 -5.15
C VAL A 88 -9.61 21.85 -4.59
N MET A 89 -9.07 21.23 -3.54
CA MET A 89 -9.72 20.10 -2.86
C MET A 89 -10.83 20.57 -1.91
N ALA A 90 -10.66 21.70 -1.24
CA ALA A 90 -11.69 22.29 -0.40
C ALA A 90 -12.94 22.70 -1.19
N GLU A 91 -12.79 23.14 -2.45
CA GLU A 91 -13.90 23.44 -3.36
C GLU A 91 -14.90 22.29 -3.51
N ILE A 92 -14.43 21.04 -3.45
CA ILE A 92 -15.26 19.83 -3.55
C ILE A 92 -15.58 19.21 -2.18
N GLY A 93 -15.28 19.93 -1.09
CA GLY A 93 -15.57 19.50 0.28
C GLY A 93 -14.59 18.48 0.86
N ILE A 94 -13.38 18.35 0.29
CA ILE A 94 -12.33 17.47 0.81
C ILE A 94 -11.28 18.31 1.52
N ASP A 95 -11.19 18.18 2.84
CA ASP A 95 -10.23 18.90 3.68
C ASP A 95 -8.90 18.13 3.79
N LEU A 96 -7.83 18.73 3.31
CA LEU A 96 -6.46 18.22 3.39
C LEU A 96 -5.61 18.93 4.47
N SER A 97 -6.18 19.83 5.27
CA SER A 97 -5.43 20.66 6.23
C SER A 97 -4.69 19.88 7.33
N ARG A 98 -5.11 18.63 7.58
CA ARG A 98 -4.47 17.72 8.55
C ARG A 98 -3.52 16.73 7.90
N GLU A 99 -3.48 16.66 6.57
CA GLU A 99 -2.52 15.86 5.85
C GLU A 99 -1.17 16.58 5.76
N PHE A 100 -0.11 15.79 5.62
CA PHE A 100 1.25 16.30 5.55
C PHE A 100 2.08 15.44 4.59
N PRO A 101 3.07 16.01 3.89
CA PRO A 101 4.02 15.25 3.11
C PRO A 101 4.83 14.29 3.98
N LYS A 102 4.95 13.03 3.57
CA LYS A 102 5.67 12.00 4.31
C LYS A 102 6.50 11.10 3.37
N PRO A 103 7.69 10.64 3.78
CA PRO A 103 8.49 9.74 2.96
C PRO A 103 7.80 8.38 2.86
N TRP A 104 8.08 7.65 1.79
CA TRP A 104 7.73 6.23 1.80
C TRP A 104 8.68 5.47 2.72
N THR A 105 8.21 4.32 3.22
CA THR A 105 8.99 3.36 3.99
C THR A 105 8.79 1.98 3.39
N ASP A 106 9.74 1.08 3.62
CA ASP A 106 9.61 -0.32 3.19
C ASP A 106 8.31 -0.95 3.72
N GLU A 107 7.90 -0.58 4.94
CA GLU A 107 6.66 -1.05 5.54
C GLU A 107 5.43 -0.68 4.70
N VAL A 108 5.29 0.58 4.28
CA VAL A 108 4.11 1.01 3.50
C VAL A 108 4.12 0.48 2.07
N LEU A 109 5.30 0.27 1.48
CA LEU A 109 5.41 -0.36 0.16
C LEU A 109 5.09 -1.85 0.24
N THR A 110 5.65 -2.56 1.22
CA THR A 110 5.38 -3.99 1.45
C THR A 110 3.95 -4.26 1.91
N SER A 111 3.27 -3.29 2.52
CA SER A 111 1.87 -3.42 2.93
C SER A 111 0.87 -3.23 1.79
N ALA A 112 1.21 -2.48 0.75
CA ALA A 112 0.29 -2.15 -0.35
C ALA A 112 0.07 -3.33 -1.30
N ASP A 113 -1.18 -3.54 -1.71
CA ASP A 113 -1.53 -4.47 -2.79
C ASP A 113 -1.32 -3.83 -4.16
N VAL A 114 -1.61 -2.52 -4.26
CA VAL A 114 -1.40 -1.69 -5.45
C VAL A 114 -0.56 -0.47 -5.10
N VAL A 115 0.50 -0.24 -5.87
CA VAL A 115 1.34 0.95 -5.77
C VAL A 115 1.16 1.77 -7.05
N ILE A 116 0.88 3.05 -6.91
CA ILE A 116 0.64 3.97 -8.02
C ILE A 116 1.68 5.07 -7.98
N THR A 117 2.55 5.12 -8.99
CA THR A 117 3.58 6.15 -9.13
C THR A 117 3.08 7.31 -9.98
N MET A 118 3.48 8.52 -9.60
CA MET A 118 3.07 9.77 -10.26
C MET A 118 4.28 10.70 -10.38
N GLY A 119 5.13 10.43 -11.38
CA GLY A 119 6.28 11.26 -11.71
C GLY A 119 7.50 11.15 -10.78
N CYS A 120 7.59 10.11 -9.93
CA CYS A 120 8.78 9.83 -9.12
C CYS A 120 9.85 9.00 -9.85
N GLY A 121 9.57 8.51 -11.07
CA GLY A 121 10.49 7.67 -11.84
C GLY A 121 10.93 6.42 -11.08
N ASP A 122 12.20 6.04 -11.24
CA ASP A 122 12.80 4.83 -10.64
C ASP A 122 13.12 4.98 -9.13
N ALA A 123 12.66 6.04 -8.47
CA ALA A 123 12.95 6.27 -7.05
C ALA A 123 12.20 5.29 -6.12
N CYS A 124 11.22 4.55 -6.63
CA CYS A 124 10.48 3.56 -5.84
C CYS A 124 11.04 2.15 -6.03
N PRO A 125 11.44 1.44 -4.96
CA PRO A 125 11.85 0.04 -5.07
C PRO A 125 10.67 -0.84 -5.50
N VAL A 126 10.92 -1.75 -6.44
CA VAL A 126 9.91 -2.66 -6.99
C VAL A 126 9.95 -3.99 -6.25
N TYR A 127 8.88 -4.28 -5.51
CA TYR A 127 8.69 -5.56 -4.83
C TYR A 127 7.92 -6.56 -5.70
N PRO A 128 8.37 -7.82 -5.81
CA PRO A 128 7.66 -8.84 -6.56
C PRO A 128 6.28 -9.15 -5.94
N GLY A 129 5.32 -9.53 -6.80
CA GLY A 129 3.97 -9.92 -6.37
C GLY A 129 3.01 -8.76 -6.06
N LYS A 130 3.40 -7.51 -6.35
CA LYS A 130 2.53 -6.33 -6.24
C LYS A 130 2.15 -5.78 -7.60
N ARG A 131 0.98 -5.14 -7.68
CA ARG A 131 0.55 -4.43 -8.87
C ARG A 131 1.12 -3.00 -8.83
N TYR A 132 1.94 -2.65 -9.82
CA TYR A 132 2.41 -1.28 -10.01
C TYR A 132 1.68 -0.65 -11.19
N LEU A 133 1.23 0.59 -11.01
CA LEU A 133 0.69 1.43 -12.07
C LEU A 133 1.46 2.74 -12.10
N ASP A 134 1.76 3.23 -13.29
CA ASP A 134 2.34 4.57 -13.46
C ASP A 134 1.30 5.50 -14.07
N TRP A 135 1.03 6.60 -13.38
CA TRP A 135 0.10 7.62 -13.81
C TRP A 135 0.87 8.87 -14.19
N ASP A 136 1.09 9.02 -15.50
CA ASP A 136 1.64 10.25 -16.04
C ASP A 136 0.63 11.39 -15.89
N LEU A 137 0.98 12.36 -15.05
CA LEU A 137 0.14 13.47 -14.62
C LEU A 137 1.03 14.70 -14.37
N PRO A 138 0.64 15.90 -14.85
CA PRO A 138 1.38 17.13 -14.63
C PRO A 138 1.56 17.44 -13.13
N ASP A 139 2.68 18.06 -12.77
CA ASP A 139 2.90 18.54 -11.40
C ASP A 139 2.05 19.80 -11.12
N PRO A 140 1.17 19.82 -10.11
CA PRO A 140 0.35 20.99 -9.77
C PRO A 140 1.14 22.14 -9.13
N ALA A 141 2.41 21.94 -8.75
CA ALA A 141 3.21 22.95 -8.07
C ALA A 141 3.24 24.30 -8.83
N GLY A 142 2.80 25.38 -8.19
CA GLY A 142 2.86 26.74 -8.74
C GLY A 142 1.96 26.98 -9.95
N ARG A 143 1.12 26.02 -10.34
CA ARG A 143 0.15 26.17 -11.43
C ARG A 143 -1.05 27.00 -10.99
N PRO A 144 -1.73 27.68 -11.92
CA PRO A 144 -2.93 28.42 -11.60
C PRO A 144 -4.09 27.47 -11.26
N PRO A 145 -5.09 27.92 -10.47
CA PRO A 145 -6.14 27.03 -9.93
C PRO A 145 -6.91 26.24 -11.00
N GLU A 146 -7.15 26.83 -12.18
CA GLU A 146 -7.80 26.16 -13.30
C GLU A 146 -7.03 24.92 -13.79
N GLU A 147 -5.71 24.98 -13.86
CA GLU A 147 -4.88 23.83 -14.24
C GLU A 147 -4.84 22.79 -13.13
N VAL A 148 -4.79 23.23 -11.86
CA VAL A 148 -4.84 22.31 -10.71
C VAL A 148 -6.18 21.56 -10.67
N ARG A 149 -7.30 22.21 -11.03
CA ARG A 149 -8.61 21.55 -11.17
C ARG A 149 -8.60 20.49 -12.26
N VAL A 150 -8.02 20.78 -13.43
CA VAL A 150 -7.90 19.79 -14.51
C VAL A 150 -7.12 18.56 -14.02
N ILE A 151 -6.01 18.76 -13.31
CA ILE A 151 -5.23 17.65 -12.74
C ILE A 151 -6.04 16.88 -11.68
N ARG A 152 -6.77 17.58 -10.79
CA ARG A 152 -7.66 16.95 -9.80
C ARG A 152 -8.71 16.09 -10.48
N ASP A 153 -9.38 16.61 -11.49
CA ASP A 153 -10.49 15.94 -12.17
C ASP A 153 -10.00 14.71 -12.94
N GLU A 154 -8.83 14.80 -13.57
CA GLU A 154 -8.19 13.65 -14.21
C GLU A 154 -7.80 12.56 -13.19
N ILE A 155 -7.26 12.96 -12.03
CA ILE A 155 -6.99 12.02 -10.93
C ILE A 155 -8.29 11.38 -10.45
N ASP A 156 -9.37 12.15 -10.31
CA ASP A 156 -10.68 11.69 -9.86
C ASP A 156 -11.25 10.60 -10.77
N GLU A 157 -11.16 10.79 -12.09
CA GLU A 157 -11.55 9.78 -13.07
C GLU A 157 -10.73 8.50 -12.94
N ARG A 158 -9.40 8.61 -12.82
CA ARG A 158 -8.51 7.46 -12.68
C ARG A 158 -8.76 6.68 -11.38
N VAL A 159 -8.99 7.34 -10.25
CA VAL A 159 -9.28 6.65 -8.98
C VAL A 159 -10.66 5.97 -8.99
N LYS A 160 -11.66 6.55 -9.66
CA LYS A 160 -12.96 5.89 -9.86
C LYS A 160 -12.82 4.62 -10.69
N GLY A 161 -12.03 4.65 -11.76
CA GLY A 161 -11.69 3.47 -12.56
C GLY A 161 -11.00 2.39 -11.71
N LEU A 162 -9.95 2.78 -10.97
CA LEU A 162 -9.24 1.88 -10.06
C LEU A 162 -10.18 1.23 -9.04
N LEU A 163 -11.11 1.99 -8.45
CA LEU A 163 -12.05 1.47 -7.46
C LEU A 163 -12.99 0.41 -8.04
N ILE A 164 -13.41 0.54 -9.31
CA ILE A 164 -14.21 -0.48 -10.00
C ILE A 164 -13.40 -1.77 -10.17
N GLU A 165 -12.15 -1.66 -10.61
CA GLU A 165 -11.26 -2.83 -10.78
C GLU A 165 -10.99 -3.55 -9.45
N LEU A 166 -10.73 -2.79 -8.38
CA LEU A 166 -10.52 -3.34 -7.04
C LEU A 166 -11.76 -4.05 -6.50
N ALA A 167 -12.96 -3.59 -6.88
CA ALA A 167 -14.21 -4.25 -6.51
C ALA A 167 -14.45 -5.54 -7.30
N ALA A 168 -13.98 -5.63 -8.55
CA ALA A 168 -14.13 -6.80 -9.42
C ALA A 168 -13.13 -7.93 -9.11
N THR A 169 -12.05 -7.64 -8.39
CA THR A 169 -10.98 -8.60 -8.06
C THR A 169 -11.22 -9.31 -6.71
N ARG A 170 -12.38 -9.08 -6.08
CA ARG A 170 -12.79 -9.73 -4.82
C ARG A 170 -13.56 -11.02 -5.05
#